data_AF-A0A933YTT7-F1
#
_entry.id   AF-A0A933YTT7-F1
#
_cell.length_a   1.000
_cell.length_b   1.000
_cell.length_c   1.000
_cell.angle_alpha   90.00
_cell.angle_beta   90.00
_cell.angle_gamma   90.00
#
_symmetry.space_group_name_H-M   'P 1'
#
loop_
_entity.id
_entity.type
_entity.pdbx_description
1 polymer ?
#
loop_
_entity_poly.entity_id
_entity_poly.type
_entity_poly.pdbx_seq_one_letter_code
_entity_poly.pdbx_strand_id
1 'polypeptide(L)'
;AARERVLATMNTFWSGPQGGGASGFIGNFGLFYHFLGMNDALRTWDSELSTIDTGLLLAGIVDARQYFDGADSVETRIRALADSVYYRMDWNYMRNSHSGIMMGWKPETGFSGYGQWIGYNEAMIMYILALGSPTHPVDPGAWLYWTSGYRWETHYGFSYIVFPPLFGHQYSHCWIDYRNIADDYMRYRGITYFENSRRATLAQRAYSIANPFGHPGYSDSLWGITASDVPTGYSARGAPPPENDDGTITPTAPISSIPFAPTECLRVAHTLWSALRNPLWGPYGFVDAFNLRVGWWSGDVIGIDQGPMIIMIENYRTGRVWNRFMQNPDVQRGLQRANFLPTTDVNETKIPSEFGLDQNYPNPFNPSTRIRFSIGSRNGRGGESEKVTLKVYDVLGREVATLVNESQPNGAYEVDFNASNLPSGVYYYRLTAGSFSQTRKMILAR
;
A
#
# COMPACT_ATOMS: atom_id res chain seq x y z
N ALA A 1 9.06 31.50 9.40
CA ALA A 1 10.03 30.38 9.42
C ALA A 1 9.53 29.18 8.62
N ALA A 2 8.44 28.50 9.00
CA ALA A 2 7.94 27.32 8.27
C ALA A 2 7.60 27.59 6.79
N ARG A 3 6.83 28.64 6.49
CA ARG A 3 6.51 29.05 5.11
C ARG A 3 7.75 29.31 4.25
N GLU A 4 8.78 29.94 4.83
CA GLU A 4 10.02 30.26 4.11
C GLU A 4 10.82 28.99 3.81
N ARG A 5 10.82 28.01 4.74
CA ARG A 5 11.43 26.70 4.51
C ARG A 5 10.74 25.97 3.37
N VAL A 6 9.41 25.94 3.37
CA VAL A 6 8.62 25.31 2.30
C VAL A 6 8.83 26.01 0.97
N LEU A 7 8.79 27.35 0.94
CA LEU A 7 9.06 28.13 -0.27
C LEU A 7 10.47 27.85 -0.82
N ALA A 8 11.49 27.79 0.04
CA ALA A 8 12.85 27.46 -0.37
C ALA A 8 12.92 26.07 -1.00
N THR A 9 12.34 25.04 -0.35
CA THR A 9 12.27 23.68 -0.88
C THR A 9 11.54 23.62 -2.23
N MET A 10 10.38 24.25 -2.34
CA MET A 10 9.60 24.30 -3.59
C MET A 10 10.37 24.97 -4.72
N ASN A 11 11.08 26.07 -4.42
CA ASN A 11 11.92 26.73 -5.41
C ASN A 11 13.04 25.80 -5.89
N THR A 12 13.73 25.08 -4.99
CA THR A 12 14.77 24.11 -5.38
C THR A 12 14.24 23.08 -6.39
N PHE A 13 13.10 22.44 -6.12
CA PHE A 13 12.53 21.42 -7.02
C PHE A 13 11.96 22.01 -8.32
N TRP A 14 11.51 23.26 -8.29
CA TRP A 14 11.01 23.93 -9.49
C TRP A 14 12.14 24.41 -10.41
N SER A 15 13.12 25.14 -9.87
CA SER A 15 14.20 25.79 -10.62
C SER A 15 15.40 24.87 -10.90
N GLY A 16 15.49 23.72 -10.21
CA GLY A 16 16.54 22.75 -10.45
C GLY A 16 16.55 22.25 -11.90
N PRO A 17 17.73 22.07 -12.51
CA PRO A 17 17.85 21.70 -13.92
C PRO A 17 17.29 20.30 -14.19
N GLN A 18 16.41 20.19 -15.17
CA GLN A 18 15.85 18.92 -15.65
C GLN A 18 16.51 18.52 -16.98
N GLY A 19 16.88 17.25 -17.16
CA GLY A 19 17.50 16.79 -18.39
C GLY A 19 17.98 15.34 -18.35
N GLY A 20 18.31 14.81 -19.54
CA GLY A 20 18.65 13.40 -19.75
C GLY A 20 20.14 13.05 -19.59
N GLY A 21 20.98 13.97 -19.15
CA GLY A 21 22.40 13.69 -18.92
C GLY A 21 22.65 12.92 -17.62
N ALA A 22 23.80 12.23 -17.55
CA ALA A 22 24.23 11.45 -16.38
C ALA A 22 24.45 12.28 -15.11
N SER A 23 24.74 13.57 -15.24
CA SER A 23 25.01 14.49 -14.14
C SER A 23 24.53 15.90 -14.46
N GLY A 24 24.49 16.79 -13.46
CA GLY A 24 24.09 18.18 -13.66
C GLY A 24 22.59 18.44 -13.62
N PHE A 25 21.78 17.43 -13.26
CA PHE A 25 20.32 17.50 -13.24
C PHE A 25 19.75 17.03 -11.90
N ILE A 26 18.70 17.70 -11.43
CA ILE A 26 17.88 17.25 -10.28
C ILE A 26 16.94 16.11 -10.68
N GLY A 27 16.68 15.97 -11.98
CA GLY A 27 15.73 15.00 -12.49
C GLY A 27 15.53 15.09 -14.00
N ASN A 28 14.57 14.34 -14.52
CA ASN A 28 14.18 14.37 -15.93
C ASN A 28 12.69 14.09 -16.08
N PHE A 29 12.09 14.54 -17.18
CA PHE A 29 10.64 14.36 -17.46
C PHE A 29 9.72 14.86 -16.34
N GLY A 30 10.19 15.82 -15.54
CA GLY A 30 9.51 16.32 -14.36
C GLY A 30 9.84 15.57 -13.07
N LEU A 31 10.19 14.29 -13.15
CA LEU A 31 10.52 13.43 -12.00
C LEU A 31 11.89 13.77 -11.40
N PHE A 32 12.19 13.20 -10.24
CA PHE A 32 13.42 13.45 -9.50
C PHE A 32 14.24 12.18 -9.25
N TYR A 33 15.56 12.35 -9.15
CA TYR A 33 16.45 11.28 -8.75
C TYR A 33 16.27 10.95 -7.27
N HIS A 34 16.42 9.67 -6.91
CA HIS A 34 16.29 9.17 -5.54
C HIS A 34 17.21 9.94 -4.58
N PHE A 35 18.49 10.09 -4.94
CA PHE A 35 19.48 10.79 -4.13
C PHE A 35 19.95 12.07 -4.82
N LEU A 36 19.80 13.18 -4.09
CA LEU A 36 20.23 14.50 -4.49
C LEU A 36 21.28 15.03 -3.52
N GLY A 37 22.28 15.73 -4.05
CA GLY A 37 23.31 16.37 -3.25
C GLY A 37 22.71 17.47 -2.36
N MET A 38 23.05 17.47 -1.08
CA MET A 38 22.45 18.41 -0.11
C MET A 38 22.74 19.90 -0.42
N ASN A 39 23.80 20.19 -1.17
CA ASN A 39 24.24 21.56 -1.46
C ASN A 39 23.78 22.06 -2.82
N ASP A 40 23.63 21.17 -3.80
CA ASP A 40 23.37 21.52 -5.21
C ASP A 40 22.04 20.96 -5.74
N ALA A 41 21.41 20.05 -5.01
CA ALA A 41 20.22 19.30 -5.41
C ALA A 41 20.39 18.57 -6.75
N LEU A 42 21.60 18.09 -7.05
CA LEU A 42 21.87 17.33 -8.28
C LEU A 42 21.98 15.84 -8.00
N ARG A 43 21.67 15.02 -9.01
CA ARG A 43 21.79 13.55 -8.95
C ARG A 43 23.09 13.12 -8.28
N THR A 44 22.98 12.25 -7.29
CA THR A 44 24.10 11.71 -6.51
C THR A 44 24.08 10.18 -6.51
N TRP A 45 25.26 9.56 -6.36
CA TRP A 45 25.48 8.10 -6.29
C TRP A 45 24.90 7.30 -7.45
N ASP A 46 24.93 7.87 -8.66
CA ASP A 46 24.36 7.29 -9.87
C ASP A 46 22.92 6.81 -9.69
N SER A 47 22.17 7.45 -8.78
CA SER A 47 20.82 7.06 -8.41
C SER A 47 19.85 7.14 -9.60
N GLU A 48 18.81 6.34 -9.57
CA GLU A 48 17.73 6.34 -10.56
C GLU A 48 16.79 7.53 -10.38
N LEU A 49 16.12 7.93 -11.46
CA LEU A 49 14.82 8.58 -11.31
C LEU A 49 13.91 7.58 -10.64
N SER A 50 13.48 7.90 -9.43
CA SER A 50 12.65 7.01 -8.64
C SER A 50 11.21 7.51 -8.67
N THR A 51 10.32 6.68 -9.23
CA THR A 51 8.90 7.05 -9.34
C THR A 51 8.21 7.05 -7.98
N ILE A 52 8.60 6.14 -7.07
CA ILE A 52 8.07 6.11 -5.70
C ILE A 52 8.52 7.32 -4.89
N ASP A 53 9.82 7.65 -4.90
CA ASP A 53 10.34 8.76 -4.09
C ASP A 53 9.81 10.10 -4.60
N THR A 54 9.67 10.24 -5.92
CA THR A 54 8.95 11.36 -6.53
C THR A 54 7.50 11.40 -6.05
N GLY A 55 6.80 10.26 -5.99
CA GLY A 55 5.44 10.18 -5.48
C GLY A 55 5.29 10.60 -4.01
N LEU A 56 6.22 10.19 -3.14
CA LEU A 56 6.23 10.57 -1.73
C LEU A 56 6.54 12.06 -1.53
N LEU A 57 7.51 12.60 -2.28
CA LEU A 57 7.77 14.04 -2.32
C LEU A 57 6.53 14.81 -2.75
N LEU A 58 5.85 14.35 -3.81
CA LEU A 58 4.65 14.99 -4.31
C LEU A 58 3.50 14.95 -3.31
N ALA A 59 3.34 13.88 -2.54
CA ALA A 59 2.35 13.83 -1.47
C ALA A 59 2.59 14.95 -0.44
N GLY A 60 3.85 15.19 -0.05
CA GLY A 60 4.21 16.33 0.80
C GLY A 60 3.98 17.70 0.13
N ILE A 61 4.30 17.84 -1.15
CA ILE A 61 4.09 19.09 -1.92
C ILE A 61 2.61 19.43 -2.04
N VAL A 62 1.78 18.43 -2.36
CA VAL A 62 0.33 18.52 -2.50
C VAL A 62 -0.32 18.84 -1.14
N ASP A 63 0.17 18.24 -0.05
CA ASP A 63 -0.29 18.59 1.30
C ASP A 63 0.06 20.03 1.67
N ALA A 64 1.28 20.47 1.39
CA ALA A 64 1.71 21.85 1.63
C ALA A 64 0.86 22.85 0.82
N ARG A 65 0.50 22.53 -0.43
CA ARG A 65 -0.44 23.35 -1.23
C ARG A 65 -1.76 23.58 -0.51
N GLN A 66 -2.31 22.54 0.11
CA GLN A 66 -3.58 22.63 0.84
C GLN A 66 -3.44 23.33 2.19
N TYR A 67 -2.24 23.33 2.80
CA TYR A 67 -2.00 23.93 4.11
C TYR A 67 -1.82 25.45 4.03
N PHE A 68 -1.08 25.92 3.03
CA PHE A 68 -0.84 27.35 2.81
C PHE A 68 -1.91 27.90 1.87
N ASP A 69 -3.11 28.15 2.40
CA ASP A 69 -4.30 28.62 1.67
C ASP A 69 -4.59 30.14 1.84
N GLY A 70 -3.72 30.85 2.56
CA GLY A 70 -3.83 32.28 2.80
C GLY A 70 -3.66 33.15 1.55
N ALA A 71 -4.14 34.39 1.63
CA ALA A 71 -4.12 35.35 0.53
C ALA A 71 -2.76 36.07 0.35
N ASP A 72 -1.79 35.87 1.26
CA ASP A 72 -0.50 36.55 1.14
C ASP A 72 0.34 36.01 -0.03
N SER A 73 1.31 36.82 -0.46
CA SER A 73 2.11 36.55 -1.65
C SER A 73 3.02 35.33 -1.51
N VAL A 74 3.48 35.00 -0.28
CA VAL A 74 4.35 33.84 -0.04
C VAL A 74 3.54 32.56 -0.18
N GLU A 75 2.37 32.49 0.47
CA GLU A 75 1.50 31.31 0.36
C GLU A 75 0.92 31.14 -1.05
N THR A 76 0.57 32.24 -1.71
CA THR A 76 0.18 32.23 -3.14
C THR A 76 1.30 31.66 -4.01
N ARG A 77 2.56 32.02 -3.75
CA ARG A 77 3.71 31.48 -4.48
C ARG A 77 3.95 30.01 -4.18
N ILE A 78 3.78 29.56 -2.93
CA ILE A 78 3.88 28.14 -2.56
C ILE A 78 2.86 27.32 -3.36
N ARG A 79 1.60 27.75 -3.41
CA ARG A 79 0.57 27.04 -4.18
C ARG A 79 0.88 26.96 -5.66
N ALA A 80 1.31 28.07 -6.26
CA ALA A 80 1.69 28.12 -7.67
C ALA A 80 2.89 27.21 -8.00
N LEU A 81 3.89 27.15 -7.12
CA LEU A 81 5.05 26.25 -7.29
C LEU A 81 4.67 24.78 -7.10
N ALA A 82 3.81 24.47 -6.13
CA ALA A 82 3.32 23.11 -5.92
C ALA A 82 2.60 22.58 -7.17
N ASP A 83 1.72 23.40 -7.75
CA ASP A 83 1.07 23.11 -9.04
C ASP A 83 2.08 22.92 -10.16
N SER A 84 3.05 23.85 -10.27
CA SER A 84 4.05 23.80 -11.34
C SER A 84 4.92 22.54 -11.27
N VAL A 85 5.34 22.15 -10.06
CA VAL A 85 6.10 20.92 -9.84
C VAL A 85 5.25 19.70 -10.16
N TYR A 86 4.06 19.58 -9.56
CA TYR A 86 3.20 18.40 -9.74
C TYR A 86 2.72 18.23 -11.19
N TYR A 87 2.31 19.31 -11.86
CA TYR A 87 1.76 19.25 -13.22
C TYR A 87 2.83 19.05 -14.30
N ARG A 88 4.12 19.18 -13.98
CA ARG A 88 5.23 18.88 -14.91
C ARG A 88 5.53 17.38 -15.03
N MET A 89 5.00 16.55 -14.12
CA MET A 89 5.35 15.14 -14.01
C MET A 89 4.79 14.33 -15.19
N ASP A 90 5.66 13.81 -16.06
CA ASP A 90 5.24 12.97 -17.19
C ASP A 90 5.13 11.50 -16.79
N TRP A 91 4.02 11.14 -16.15
CA TRP A 91 3.75 9.76 -15.73
C TRP A 91 3.58 8.81 -16.93
N ASN A 92 3.13 9.31 -18.08
CA ASN A 92 2.98 8.50 -19.29
C ASN A 92 4.34 8.11 -19.88
N TYR A 93 5.31 9.02 -19.86
CA TYR A 93 6.69 8.67 -20.18
C TYR A 93 7.20 7.54 -19.27
N MET A 94 6.94 7.64 -17.96
CA MET A 94 7.36 6.63 -16.99
C MET A 94 6.61 5.30 -17.06
N ARG A 95 5.54 5.20 -17.86
CA ARG A 95 4.97 3.89 -18.23
C ARG A 95 5.80 3.18 -19.29
N ASN A 96 6.55 3.91 -20.11
CA ASN A 96 7.28 3.36 -21.25
C ASN A 96 6.39 2.42 -22.10
N SER A 97 5.17 2.87 -22.43
CA SER A 97 4.13 2.09 -23.14
C SER A 97 3.59 0.83 -22.43
N HIS A 98 3.97 0.55 -21.19
CA HIS A 98 3.41 -0.56 -20.41
C HIS A 98 2.09 -0.17 -19.72
N SER A 99 1.40 -1.16 -19.13
CA SER A 99 0.17 -0.95 -18.36
C SER A 99 0.43 -0.27 -17.02
N GLY A 100 1.52 -0.62 -16.33
CA GLY A 100 1.95 -0.03 -15.07
C GLY A 100 3.04 1.03 -15.23
N ILE A 101 3.37 1.68 -14.12
CA ILE A 101 4.45 2.67 -14.03
C ILE A 101 5.76 1.94 -13.72
N MET A 102 6.83 2.29 -14.43
CA MET A 102 8.17 1.73 -14.21
C MET A 102 8.73 2.18 -12.86
N MET A 103 9.48 1.30 -12.20
CA MET A 103 10.08 1.59 -10.89
C MET A 103 11.14 2.69 -10.97
N GLY A 104 11.90 2.73 -12.06
CA GLY A 104 12.88 3.75 -12.28
C GLY A 104 13.38 3.86 -13.71
N TRP A 105 14.28 4.83 -13.90
CA TRP A 105 14.96 5.12 -15.14
C TRP A 105 16.34 5.71 -14.84
N LYS A 106 17.35 5.42 -15.65
CA LYS A 106 18.68 6.03 -15.57
C LYS A 106 19.14 6.59 -16.91
N PRO A 107 19.92 7.68 -16.93
CA PRO A 107 20.57 8.17 -18.15
C PRO A 107 21.38 7.10 -18.88
N GLU A 108 22.05 6.22 -18.13
CA GLU A 108 22.97 5.24 -18.67
C GLU A 108 22.26 4.05 -19.33
N THR A 109 21.11 3.63 -18.79
CA THR A 109 20.45 2.36 -19.16
C THR A 109 19.01 2.53 -19.62
N GLY A 110 18.48 3.75 -19.59
CA GLY A 110 17.06 4.01 -19.75
C GLY A 110 16.23 3.24 -18.73
N PHE A 111 15.28 2.45 -19.21
CA PHE A 111 14.43 1.57 -18.39
C PHE A 111 15.02 0.16 -18.17
N SER A 112 16.18 -0.15 -18.77
CA SER A 112 16.81 -1.46 -18.60
C SER A 112 17.20 -1.68 -17.14
N GLY A 113 16.79 -2.82 -16.58
CA GLY A 113 16.99 -3.20 -15.17
C GLY A 113 15.82 -2.84 -14.24
N TYR A 114 14.77 -2.18 -14.74
CA TYR A 114 13.62 -1.80 -13.93
C TYR A 114 12.37 -2.61 -14.25
N GLY A 115 11.65 -3.03 -13.21
CA GLY A 115 10.32 -3.61 -13.33
C GLY A 115 9.22 -2.54 -13.36
N GLN A 116 7.97 -2.98 -13.47
CA GLN A 116 6.80 -2.15 -13.21
C GLN A 116 6.37 -2.31 -11.76
N TRP A 117 5.85 -1.25 -11.15
CA TRP A 117 5.20 -1.34 -9.86
C TRP A 117 3.92 -2.19 -9.97
N ILE A 118 3.92 -3.33 -9.30
CA ILE A 118 2.74 -4.16 -9.07
C ILE A 118 2.57 -4.29 -7.56
N GLY A 119 1.39 -3.94 -7.05
CA GLY A 119 1.09 -3.97 -5.63
C GLY A 119 0.84 -5.39 -5.10
N TYR A 120 0.67 -5.57 -3.80
CA TYR A 120 0.56 -4.51 -2.79
C TYR A 120 1.93 -4.10 -2.25
N ASN A 121 2.17 -2.78 -2.17
CA ASN A 121 3.41 -2.15 -1.69
C ASN A 121 3.17 -0.63 -1.50
N GLU A 122 4.23 0.11 -1.19
CA GLU A 122 4.23 1.55 -0.89
C GLU A 122 3.79 2.45 -2.05
N ALA A 123 3.77 1.94 -3.30
CA ALA A 123 3.51 2.72 -4.51
C ALA A 123 2.07 3.20 -4.70
N MET A 124 1.17 2.84 -3.78
CA MET A 124 -0.24 3.22 -3.84
C MET A 124 -0.46 4.74 -3.98
N ILE A 125 0.23 5.55 -3.17
CA ILE A 125 0.11 7.02 -3.23
C ILE A 125 0.58 7.59 -4.57
N MET A 126 1.66 7.03 -5.13
CA MET A 126 2.18 7.42 -6.43
C MET A 126 1.15 7.14 -7.54
N TYR A 127 0.50 5.98 -7.54
CA TYR A 127 -0.55 5.67 -8.52
C TYR A 127 -1.75 6.63 -8.41
N ILE A 128 -2.21 6.95 -7.20
CA ILE A 128 -3.31 7.90 -7.01
C ILE A 128 -2.93 9.29 -7.54
N LEU A 129 -1.72 9.76 -7.24
CA LEU A 129 -1.22 11.04 -7.75
C LEU A 129 -1.03 11.02 -9.27
N ALA A 130 -0.57 9.91 -9.85
CA ALA A 130 -0.42 9.76 -11.30
C ALA A 130 -1.78 9.76 -12.02
N LEU A 131 -2.79 9.10 -11.47
CA LEU A 131 -4.17 9.12 -11.99
C LEU A 131 -4.81 10.51 -11.84
N GLY A 132 -4.48 11.21 -10.75
CA GLY A 132 -5.00 12.53 -10.42
C GLY A 132 -4.44 13.68 -11.26
N SER A 133 -3.30 13.46 -11.94
CA SER A 133 -2.59 14.49 -12.69
C SER A 133 -3.49 15.13 -13.76
N PRO A 134 -3.60 16.47 -13.80
CA PRO A 134 -4.43 17.16 -14.80
C PRO A 134 -3.74 17.31 -16.16
N THR A 135 -2.43 17.05 -16.26
CA THR A 135 -1.63 17.28 -17.48
C THR A 135 -1.17 15.98 -18.13
N HIS A 136 -0.58 15.07 -17.35
CA HIS A 136 -0.03 13.80 -17.84
C HIS A 136 -0.54 12.60 -17.04
N PRO A 137 -1.86 12.38 -16.94
CA PRO A 137 -2.34 11.26 -16.17
C PRO A 137 -2.11 9.92 -16.87
N VAL A 138 -1.87 8.88 -16.07
CA VAL A 138 -1.92 7.50 -16.57
C VAL A 138 -3.36 7.05 -16.81
N ASP A 139 -3.55 6.10 -17.73
CA ASP A 139 -4.86 5.46 -17.96
C ASP A 139 -5.39 4.77 -16.68
N PRO A 140 -6.71 4.79 -16.40
CA PRO A 140 -7.31 4.08 -15.27
C PRO A 140 -6.95 2.59 -15.18
N GLY A 141 -6.68 1.92 -16.31
CA GLY A 141 -6.20 0.53 -16.34
C GLY A 141 -4.87 0.31 -15.63
N ALA A 142 -4.08 1.37 -15.40
CA ALA A 142 -2.85 1.29 -14.60
C ALA A 142 -3.14 0.93 -13.13
N TRP A 143 -4.29 1.34 -12.58
CA TRP A 143 -4.73 0.91 -11.24
C TRP A 143 -5.07 -0.58 -11.20
N LEU A 144 -5.77 -1.08 -12.21
CA LEU A 144 -6.10 -2.50 -12.33
C LEU A 144 -4.83 -3.36 -12.46
N TYR A 145 -3.85 -2.88 -13.22
CA TYR A 145 -2.54 -3.51 -13.29
C TYR A 145 -1.81 -3.49 -11.95
N TRP A 146 -1.80 -2.35 -11.24
CA TRP A 146 -1.15 -2.29 -9.93
C TRP A 146 -1.80 -3.25 -8.91
N THR A 147 -3.12 -3.34 -8.86
CA THR A 147 -3.82 -4.26 -7.94
C THR A 147 -3.73 -5.74 -8.34
N SER A 148 -3.18 -6.07 -9.52
CA SER A 148 -3.17 -7.46 -10.01
C SER A 148 -2.21 -8.38 -9.24
N GLY A 149 -1.20 -7.84 -8.57
CA GLY A 149 -0.22 -8.61 -7.79
C GLY A 149 -0.66 -8.93 -6.36
N TYR A 150 -1.87 -8.54 -5.96
CA TYR A 150 -2.33 -8.69 -4.59
C TYR A 150 -2.39 -10.16 -4.16
N ARG A 151 -1.59 -10.48 -3.13
CA ARG A 151 -1.62 -11.76 -2.42
C ARG A 151 -2.48 -11.64 -1.18
N TRP A 152 -3.60 -12.37 -1.14
CA TRP A 152 -4.48 -12.41 0.02
C TRP A 152 -4.16 -13.65 0.84
N GLU A 153 -3.66 -13.44 2.05
CA GLU A 153 -3.18 -14.53 2.91
C GLU A 153 -3.78 -14.41 4.30
N THR A 154 -3.71 -15.49 5.08
CA THR A 154 -4.13 -15.50 6.47
C THR A 154 -2.96 -15.85 7.36
N HIS A 155 -2.57 -14.92 8.23
CA HIS A 155 -1.48 -15.10 9.19
C HIS A 155 -1.98 -14.78 10.59
N TYR A 156 -1.71 -15.68 11.55
CA TYR A 156 -2.10 -15.51 12.95
C TYR A 156 -3.59 -15.12 13.16
N GLY A 157 -4.48 -15.65 12.33
CA GLY A 157 -5.93 -15.40 12.39
C GLY A 157 -6.42 -14.15 11.66
N PHE A 158 -5.53 -13.39 11.00
CA PHE A 158 -5.89 -12.20 10.24
C PHE A 158 -5.76 -12.44 8.74
N SER A 159 -6.82 -12.18 7.98
CA SER A 159 -6.80 -12.23 6.51
C SER A 159 -6.70 -10.84 5.91
N TYR A 160 -5.67 -10.59 5.11
CA TYR A 160 -5.33 -9.29 4.54
C TYR A 160 -4.46 -9.45 3.27
N ILE A 161 -4.26 -8.36 2.53
CA ILE A 161 -3.29 -8.32 1.43
C ILE A 161 -1.89 -8.22 2.04
N VAL A 162 -1.05 -9.21 1.79
CA VAL A 162 0.23 -9.34 2.49
C VAL A 162 1.33 -8.48 1.85
N PHE A 163 2.03 -7.72 2.70
CA PHE A 163 3.32 -7.10 2.41
C PHE A 163 4.10 -7.05 3.73
N PRO A 164 5.11 -7.92 3.93
CA PRO A 164 5.66 -8.13 5.27
C PRO A 164 6.28 -6.90 5.95
N PRO A 165 7.03 -6.01 5.25
CA PRO A 165 7.54 -4.80 5.86
C PRO A 165 6.41 -3.80 6.15
N LEU A 166 6.26 -3.37 7.41
CA LEU A 166 5.07 -2.62 7.80
C LEU A 166 4.94 -1.25 7.11
N PHE A 167 6.03 -0.67 6.60
CA PHE A 167 6.02 0.60 5.89
C PHE A 167 5.10 0.62 4.66
N GLY A 168 4.93 -0.52 3.96
CA GLY A 168 4.05 -0.61 2.80
C GLY A 168 2.57 -0.43 3.16
N HIS A 169 2.21 -0.69 4.43
CA HIS A 169 0.90 -0.43 5.01
C HIS A 169 0.76 0.99 5.59
N GLN A 170 1.81 1.82 5.51
CA GLN A 170 1.87 3.11 6.23
C GLN A 170 2.08 4.31 5.29
N TYR A 171 2.96 4.22 4.30
CA TYR A 171 3.38 5.40 3.52
C TYR A 171 2.20 6.09 2.82
N SER A 172 1.35 5.34 2.14
CA SER A 172 0.15 5.94 1.52
C SER A 172 -0.85 6.46 2.56
N HIS A 173 -0.94 5.78 3.71
CA HIS A 173 -1.79 6.19 4.84
C HIS A 173 -1.28 7.42 5.57
N CYS A 174 -0.07 7.92 5.33
CA CYS A 174 0.36 9.20 5.89
C CYS A 174 -0.54 10.35 5.39
N TRP A 175 -1.02 10.25 4.15
CA TRP A 175 -1.78 11.33 3.50
C TRP A 175 -3.22 10.97 3.16
N ILE A 176 -3.49 9.77 2.64
CA ILE A 176 -4.84 9.40 2.22
C ILE A 176 -5.57 8.68 3.36
N ASP A 177 -6.77 9.17 3.65
CA ASP A 177 -7.68 8.54 4.59
C ASP A 177 -8.53 7.46 3.92
N TYR A 178 -8.13 6.21 4.13
CA TYR A 178 -8.82 5.05 3.58
C TYR A 178 -9.91 4.47 4.50
N ARG A 179 -10.28 5.13 5.61
CA ARG A 179 -11.24 4.55 6.58
C ARG A 179 -12.59 4.26 5.97
N ASN A 180 -13.08 5.14 5.10
CA ASN A 180 -14.46 5.12 4.58
C ASN A 180 -14.52 5.06 3.06
N ILE A 181 -13.45 4.62 2.40
CA ILE A 181 -13.40 4.45 0.94
C ILE A 181 -12.76 3.11 0.58
N ALA A 182 -13.22 2.51 -0.51
CA ALA A 182 -12.66 1.28 -1.04
C ALA A 182 -12.78 1.24 -2.56
N ASP A 183 -11.72 0.76 -3.21
CA ASP A 183 -11.72 0.43 -4.63
C ASP A 183 -12.46 -0.90 -4.90
N ASP A 184 -12.45 -1.37 -6.14
CA ASP A 184 -13.12 -2.62 -6.51
C ASP A 184 -12.57 -3.84 -5.75
N TYR A 185 -11.24 -3.96 -5.59
CA TYR A 185 -10.64 -5.09 -4.89
C TYR A 185 -11.08 -5.12 -3.42
N MET A 186 -10.99 -3.98 -2.74
CA MET A 186 -11.30 -3.89 -1.32
C MET A 186 -12.80 -4.00 -1.05
N ARG A 187 -13.66 -3.44 -1.92
CA ARG A 187 -15.11 -3.69 -1.88
C ARG A 187 -15.44 -5.17 -2.09
N TYR A 188 -14.77 -5.83 -3.03
CA TYR A 188 -14.88 -7.29 -3.20
C TYR A 188 -14.47 -8.04 -1.94
N ARG A 189 -13.41 -7.61 -1.24
CA ARG A 189 -12.99 -8.18 0.05
C ARG A 189 -13.93 -7.86 1.22
N GLY A 190 -14.75 -6.82 1.09
CA GLY A 190 -15.67 -6.35 2.14
C GLY A 190 -14.97 -5.59 3.27
N ILE A 191 -13.78 -5.05 3.03
CA ILE A 191 -13.00 -4.27 3.99
C ILE A 191 -12.34 -3.08 3.30
N THR A 192 -11.84 -2.09 4.04
CA THR A 192 -11.08 -0.96 3.48
C THR A 192 -9.57 -1.19 3.57
N TYR A 193 -8.77 -0.39 2.86
CA TYR A 193 -7.31 -0.42 3.04
C TYR A 193 -6.90 -0.05 4.48
N PHE A 194 -7.68 0.77 5.19
CA PHE A 194 -7.43 1.03 6.61
C PHE A 194 -7.57 -0.23 7.47
N GLU A 195 -8.65 -0.99 7.27
CA GLU A 195 -8.83 -2.27 7.97
C GLU A 195 -7.77 -3.30 7.54
N ASN A 196 -7.36 -3.31 6.27
CA ASN A 196 -6.25 -4.15 5.78
C ASN A 196 -4.95 -3.87 6.53
N SER A 197 -4.58 -2.59 6.66
CA SER A 197 -3.38 -2.16 7.38
C SER A 197 -3.48 -2.46 8.87
N ARG A 198 -4.66 -2.29 9.49
CA ARG A 198 -4.91 -2.74 10.87
C ARG A 198 -4.67 -4.24 11.05
N ARG A 199 -5.17 -5.07 10.13
CA ARG A 199 -4.94 -6.53 10.17
C ARG A 199 -3.47 -6.89 10.01
N ALA A 200 -2.75 -6.23 9.10
CA ALA A 200 -1.30 -6.42 8.96
C ALA A 200 -0.54 -6.05 10.24
N THR A 201 -0.86 -4.91 10.87
CA THR A 201 -0.27 -4.49 12.15
C THR A 201 -0.52 -5.53 13.26
N LEU A 202 -1.76 -6.00 13.40
CA LEU A 202 -2.12 -6.98 14.43
C LEU A 202 -1.48 -8.36 14.15
N ALA A 203 -1.36 -8.76 12.89
CA ALA A 203 -0.67 -9.97 12.48
C ALA A 203 0.83 -9.90 12.80
N GLN A 204 1.50 -8.77 12.56
CA GLN A 204 2.91 -8.59 12.92
C GLN A 204 3.12 -8.64 14.44
N ARG A 205 2.23 -8.01 15.22
CA ARG A 205 2.26 -8.14 16.68
C ARG A 205 2.10 -9.60 17.13
N ALA A 206 1.15 -10.33 16.56
CA ALA A 206 0.91 -11.73 16.90
C ALA A 206 2.11 -12.62 16.54
N TYR A 207 2.75 -12.37 15.39
CA TYR A 207 4.01 -12.99 15.00
C TYR A 207 5.11 -12.76 16.04
N SER A 208 5.32 -11.51 16.49
CA SER A 208 6.33 -11.20 17.50
C SER A 208 6.02 -11.78 18.88
N ILE A 209 4.75 -11.96 19.25
CA ILE A 209 4.37 -12.69 20.47
C ILE A 209 4.72 -14.18 20.34
N ALA A 210 4.44 -14.79 19.19
CA ALA A 210 4.78 -16.19 18.94
C ALA A 210 6.30 -16.40 18.88
N ASN A 211 7.05 -15.39 18.42
CA ASN A 211 8.50 -15.33 18.41
C ASN A 211 9.16 -16.62 17.88
N PRO A 212 8.88 -17.03 16.63
CA PRO A 212 9.27 -18.35 16.12
C PRO A 212 10.80 -18.58 16.09
N PHE A 213 11.59 -17.51 16.11
CA PHE A 213 13.07 -17.56 16.12
C PHE A 213 13.68 -17.24 17.50
N GLY A 214 12.88 -17.05 18.54
CA GLY A 214 13.35 -16.78 19.89
C GLY A 214 14.23 -15.53 20.00
N HIS A 215 13.87 -14.44 19.30
CA HIS A 215 14.57 -13.16 19.39
C HIS A 215 14.36 -12.52 20.77
N PRO A 216 15.43 -12.01 21.42
CA PRO A 216 15.30 -11.33 22.70
C PRO A 216 14.38 -10.10 22.62
N GLY A 217 13.50 -9.95 23.61
CA GLY A 217 12.60 -8.81 23.75
C GLY A 217 11.29 -8.91 22.97
N TYR A 218 11.22 -9.70 21.89
CA TYR A 218 10.00 -9.92 21.12
C TYR A 218 8.85 -10.36 22.04
N SER A 219 7.81 -9.52 22.11
CA SER A 219 6.69 -9.70 23.03
C SER A 219 5.49 -8.87 22.58
N ASP A 220 4.42 -8.92 23.37
CA ASP A 220 3.22 -8.12 23.17
C ASP A 220 3.43 -6.62 23.38
N SER A 221 4.56 -6.25 23.99
CA SER A 221 4.94 -4.90 24.43
C SER A 221 6.20 -4.37 23.75
N LEU A 222 6.83 -5.20 22.89
CA LEU A 222 8.04 -4.86 22.16
C LEU A 222 8.10 -5.68 20.86
N TRP A 223 7.71 -5.04 19.76
CA TRP A 223 7.65 -5.58 18.40
C TRP A 223 7.75 -4.42 17.40
N GLY A 224 7.99 -4.74 16.13
CA GLY A 224 8.10 -3.74 15.06
C GLY A 224 9.17 -4.11 14.06
N ILE A 225 8.76 -4.65 12.91
CA ILE A 225 9.66 -5.14 11.87
C ILE A 225 9.30 -4.43 10.56
N THR A 226 10.25 -3.67 10.03
CA THR A 226 10.15 -3.01 8.73
C THR A 226 11.55 -2.82 8.14
N ALA A 227 11.61 -2.35 6.89
CA ALA A 227 12.87 -1.95 6.28
C ALA A 227 13.53 -0.85 7.11
N SER A 228 14.80 -1.03 7.47
CA SER A 228 15.55 -0.09 8.30
C SER A 228 17.03 -0.49 8.35
N ASP A 229 17.83 0.24 9.12
CA ASP A 229 19.17 -0.17 9.51
C ASP A 229 19.17 -1.48 10.28
N VAL A 230 20.28 -2.20 10.11
CA VAL A 230 20.62 -3.46 10.77
C VAL A 230 22.08 -3.36 11.24
N PRO A 231 22.55 -4.23 12.14
CA PRO A 231 23.94 -4.18 12.62
C PRO A 231 25.02 -4.19 11.53
N THR A 232 24.70 -4.68 10.33
CA THR A 232 25.61 -4.85 9.19
C THR A 232 25.26 -3.99 7.98
N GLY A 233 24.41 -2.97 8.12
CA GLY A 233 24.01 -2.08 7.01
C GLY A 233 22.51 -1.79 7.03
N TYR A 234 21.84 -2.00 5.90
CA TYR A 234 20.40 -1.76 5.74
C TYR A 234 19.73 -2.99 5.14
N SER A 235 18.51 -3.31 5.58
CA SER A 235 17.77 -4.47 5.05
C SER A 235 16.27 -4.23 5.01
N ALA A 236 15.63 -4.66 3.92
CA ALA A 236 14.18 -4.80 3.87
C ALA A 236 13.77 -6.03 4.68
N ARG A 237 13.04 -5.79 5.78
CA ARG A 237 12.60 -6.83 6.72
C ARG A 237 11.11 -6.70 6.99
N GLY A 238 10.48 -7.81 7.34
CA GLY A 238 9.06 -7.82 7.62
C GLY A 238 8.56 -9.15 8.13
N ALA A 239 7.35 -9.14 8.66
CA ALA A 239 6.58 -10.34 8.99
C ALA A 239 5.12 -9.98 9.21
N PRO A 240 4.17 -10.93 9.05
CA PRO A 240 4.30 -12.27 8.44
C PRO A 240 3.88 -12.30 6.94
N PRO A 241 4.36 -13.28 6.13
CA PRO A 241 5.37 -14.29 6.47
C PRO A 241 6.74 -13.64 6.76
N PRO A 242 7.63 -14.32 7.50
CA PRO A 242 8.92 -13.74 7.84
C PRO A 242 9.77 -13.50 6.59
N GLU A 243 10.23 -12.26 6.44
CA GLU A 243 11.18 -11.80 5.44
C GLU A 243 12.37 -11.16 6.16
N ASN A 244 13.52 -11.84 6.15
CA ASN A 244 14.77 -11.36 6.75
C ASN A 244 14.66 -10.93 8.24
N ASP A 245 13.81 -11.60 9.03
CA ASP A 245 13.72 -11.35 10.47
C ASP A 245 15.01 -11.78 11.19
N ASP A 246 15.77 -10.79 11.66
CA ASP A 246 17.02 -10.96 12.41
C ASP A 246 16.86 -10.56 13.90
N GLY A 247 15.63 -10.26 14.34
CA GLY A 247 15.31 -9.79 15.68
C GLY A 247 15.56 -8.31 15.94
N THR A 248 15.94 -7.54 14.93
CA THR A 248 16.02 -6.09 15.06
C THR A 248 14.61 -5.52 15.11
N ILE A 249 14.42 -4.49 15.93
CA ILE A 249 13.17 -3.77 16.10
C ILE A 249 13.35 -2.34 15.61
N THR A 250 12.38 -1.88 14.84
CA THR A 250 12.37 -0.55 14.22
C THR A 250 11.18 0.24 14.79
N PRO A 251 11.41 1.30 15.61
CA PRO A 251 10.35 2.07 16.26
C PRO A 251 9.25 2.60 15.32
N THR A 252 9.58 2.93 14.07
CA THR A 252 8.59 3.44 13.11
C THR A 252 7.47 2.44 12.81
N ALA A 253 7.74 1.11 12.84
CA ALA A 253 6.72 0.11 12.54
C ALA A 253 5.51 0.22 13.51
N PRO A 254 5.65 0.11 14.84
CA PRO A 254 4.53 0.27 15.76
C PRO A 254 4.07 1.73 15.84
N ILE A 255 4.97 2.73 15.86
CA ILE A 255 4.59 4.13 16.08
C ILE A 255 3.78 4.68 14.90
N SER A 256 4.19 4.40 13.66
CA SER A 256 3.45 4.81 12.46
C SER A 256 2.15 4.01 12.26
N SER A 257 1.94 2.94 13.04
CA SER A 257 0.70 2.15 13.05
C SER A 257 -0.28 2.53 14.16
N ILE A 258 0.01 3.57 14.97
CA ILE A 258 -0.86 4.02 16.06
C ILE A 258 -2.31 4.24 15.60
N PRO A 259 -2.61 4.88 14.45
CA PRO A 259 -4.00 5.03 14.02
C PRO A 259 -4.74 3.71 13.79
N PHE A 260 -4.03 2.64 13.41
CA PHE A 260 -4.65 1.35 13.08
C PHE A 260 -4.93 0.49 14.32
N ALA A 261 -4.00 0.47 15.27
CA ALA A 261 -4.06 -0.36 16.48
C ALA A 261 -3.52 0.44 17.69
N PRO A 262 -4.24 1.47 18.16
CA PRO A 262 -3.69 2.45 19.10
C PRO A 262 -3.32 1.82 20.45
N THR A 263 -4.13 0.93 21.00
CA THR A 263 -3.85 0.27 22.28
C THR A 263 -2.57 -0.55 22.22
N GLU A 264 -2.39 -1.32 21.14
CA GLU A 264 -1.24 -2.19 20.93
C GLU A 264 0.03 -1.39 20.64
N CYS A 265 -0.06 -0.38 19.78
CA CYS A 265 1.09 0.42 19.35
C CYS A 265 1.56 1.39 20.45
N LEU A 266 0.64 2.02 21.19
CA LEU A 266 0.98 2.89 22.31
C LEU A 266 1.66 2.11 23.43
N ARG A 267 1.31 0.84 23.64
CA ARG A 267 2.02 -0.05 24.57
C ARG A 267 3.51 -0.16 24.20
N VAL A 268 3.81 -0.35 22.92
CA VAL A 268 5.20 -0.41 22.44
C VAL A 268 5.89 0.94 22.62
N ALA A 269 5.28 2.04 22.18
CA ALA A 269 5.83 3.38 22.36
C ALA A 269 6.15 3.69 23.84
N HIS A 270 5.29 3.26 24.77
CA HIS A 270 5.56 3.37 26.19
C HIS A 270 6.75 2.52 26.62
N THR A 271 6.86 1.26 26.21
CA THR A 271 8.03 0.41 26.49
C THR A 271 9.33 1.03 25.96
N LEU A 272 9.32 1.50 24.71
CA LEU A 272 10.48 2.15 24.08
C LEU A 272 10.92 3.37 24.91
N TRP A 273 9.97 4.16 25.42
CA TRP A 273 10.24 5.34 26.22
C TRP A 273 10.63 5.06 27.67
N SER A 274 9.96 4.11 28.34
CA SER A 274 10.16 3.89 29.78
C SER A 274 11.32 2.95 30.08
N ALA A 275 11.57 1.98 29.19
CA ALA A 275 12.56 0.92 29.42
C ALA A 275 13.81 1.05 28.53
N LEU A 276 13.66 1.56 27.29
CA LEU A 276 14.74 1.55 26.29
C LEU A 276 15.22 2.94 25.85
N ARG A 277 14.67 4.02 26.43
CA ARG A 277 14.91 5.40 25.95
C ARG A 277 16.38 5.76 25.84
N ASN A 278 17.23 5.29 26.74
CA ASN A 278 18.67 5.40 26.58
C ASN A 278 19.21 4.01 26.22
N PRO A 279 19.82 3.81 25.04
CA PRO A 279 20.29 4.83 24.08
C PRO A 279 19.32 5.13 22.91
N LEU A 280 18.09 4.61 22.92
CA LEU A 280 17.20 4.69 21.75
C LEU A 280 16.72 6.10 21.35
N TRP A 281 16.80 7.09 22.23
CA TRP A 281 16.25 8.44 22.00
C TRP A 281 17.36 9.50 21.88
N GLY A 282 17.37 10.18 20.73
CA GLY A 282 18.28 11.28 20.41
C GLY A 282 17.57 12.62 20.14
N PRO A 283 18.31 13.63 19.63
CA PRO A 283 17.76 14.96 19.32
C PRO A 283 16.61 14.96 18.31
N TYR A 284 16.54 13.95 17.45
CA TYR A 284 15.53 13.82 16.39
C TYR A 284 14.44 12.78 16.69
N GLY A 285 14.33 12.33 17.94
CA GLY A 285 13.39 11.30 18.36
C GLY A 285 14.06 9.94 18.56
N PHE A 286 13.32 8.85 18.35
CA PHE A 286 13.92 7.52 18.35
C PHE A 286 14.94 7.39 17.20
N VAL A 287 16.06 6.70 17.46
CA VAL A 287 16.99 6.24 16.42
C VAL A 287 16.31 5.18 15.55
N ASP A 288 16.90 4.90 14.40
CA ASP A 288 16.26 4.12 13.35
C ASP A 288 15.85 2.70 13.80
N ALA A 289 16.77 1.97 14.45
CA ALA A 289 16.53 0.59 14.85
C ALA A 289 17.45 0.13 15.98
N PHE A 290 17.17 -1.03 16.56
CA PHE A 290 18.03 -1.68 17.56
C PHE A 290 17.87 -3.21 17.56
N ASN A 291 18.92 -3.93 17.97
CA ASN A 291 18.92 -5.39 18.04
C ASN A 291 19.47 -5.86 19.39
N LEU A 292 18.58 -6.40 20.23
CA LEU A 292 18.92 -6.81 21.59
C LEU A 292 19.79 -8.08 21.64
N ARG A 293 19.76 -8.93 20.60
CA ARG A 293 20.58 -10.15 20.56
C ARG A 293 22.06 -9.83 20.52
N VAL A 294 22.43 -8.79 19.79
CA VAL A 294 23.82 -8.36 19.61
C VAL A 294 24.16 -7.07 20.36
N GLY A 295 23.21 -6.53 21.15
CA GLY A 295 23.41 -5.30 21.92
C GLY A 295 23.65 -4.06 21.06
N TRP A 296 23.04 -4.00 19.87
CA TRP A 296 23.26 -2.94 18.88
C TRP A 296 22.10 -1.94 18.86
N TRP A 297 22.43 -0.69 18.56
CA TRP A 297 21.51 0.44 18.39
C TRP A 297 21.99 1.26 17.19
N SER A 298 21.10 1.70 16.31
CA SER A 298 21.49 2.55 15.18
C SER A 298 22.16 3.83 15.67
N GLY A 299 23.16 4.27 14.91
CA GLY A 299 23.88 5.53 15.14
C GLY A 299 23.21 6.75 14.51
N ASP A 300 22.14 6.57 13.75
CA ASP A 300 21.48 7.65 13.01
C ASP A 300 19.94 7.57 13.05
N VAL A 301 19.32 8.41 12.23
CA VAL A 301 17.88 8.48 11.98
C VAL A 301 17.65 8.60 10.48
N ILE A 302 16.62 7.93 9.97
CA ILE A 302 16.30 7.92 8.55
C ILE A 302 14.99 8.68 8.31
N GLY A 303 14.99 9.57 7.32
CA GLY A 303 13.84 10.45 7.05
C GLY A 303 12.54 9.70 6.71
N ILE A 304 12.64 8.58 6.00
CA ILE A 304 11.51 7.74 5.63
C ILE A 304 10.94 6.94 6.83
N ASP A 305 11.69 6.82 7.92
CA ASP A 305 11.24 6.19 9.15
C ASP A 305 10.73 7.22 10.17
N GLN A 306 11.39 8.38 10.29
CA GLN A 306 10.94 9.48 11.16
C GLN A 306 9.66 10.17 10.68
N GLY A 307 9.56 10.41 9.36
CA GLY A 307 8.45 11.15 8.76
C GLY A 307 7.08 10.53 9.06
N PRO A 308 6.86 9.24 8.74
CA PRO A 308 5.62 8.55 9.03
C PRO A 308 5.23 8.57 10.50
N MET A 309 6.18 8.44 11.44
CA MET A 309 5.86 8.50 12.88
C MET A 309 5.18 9.82 13.23
N ILE A 310 5.74 10.94 12.78
CA ILE A 310 5.21 12.28 13.07
C ILE A 310 3.82 12.45 12.45
N ILE A 311 3.68 12.10 11.16
CA ILE A 311 2.43 12.28 10.42
C ILE A 311 1.32 11.40 10.98
N MET A 312 1.60 10.14 11.27
CA MET A 312 0.62 9.19 11.76
C MET A 312 0.22 9.45 13.21
N ILE A 313 1.13 9.95 14.06
CA ILE A 313 0.76 10.47 15.38
C ILE A 313 -0.23 11.63 15.24
N GLU A 314 0.03 12.59 14.34
CA GLU A 314 -0.89 13.73 14.14
C GLU A 314 -2.24 13.28 13.58
N ASN A 315 -2.25 12.33 12.64
CA ASN A 315 -3.49 11.74 12.13
C ASN A 315 -4.30 11.03 13.22
N TYR A 316 -3.64 10.29 14.11
CA TYR A 316 -4.31 9.69 15.27
C TYR A 316 -4.90 10.76 16.21
N ARG A 317 -4.13 11.83 16.50
CA ARG A 317 -4.54 12.86 17.47
C ARG A 317 -5.67 13.75 16.96
N THR A 318 -5.62 14.14 15.69
CA THR A 318 -6.51 15.19 15.16
C THR A 318 -7.10 14.87 13.78
N GLY A 319 -6.52 13.90 13.05
CA GLY A 319 -6.87 13.61 11.66
C GLY A 319 -6.56 14.75 10.69
N ARG A 320 -5.80 15.78 11.09
CA ARG A 320 -5.66 17.02 10.29
C ARG A 320 -4.93 16.84 8.97
N VAL A 321 -3.94 15.96 8.89
CA VAL A 321 -3.23 15.71 7.62
C VAL A 321 -4.17 15.03 6.64
N TRP A 322 -4.85 13.95 7.08
CA TRP A 322 -5.94 13.31 6.33
C TRP A 322 -7.02 14.28 5.86
N ASN A 323 -7.63 15.02 6.79
CA ASN A 323 -8.73 15.92 6.48
C ASN A 323 -8.34 16.98 5.46
N ARG A 324 -7.10 17.46 5.50
CA ARG A 324 -6.58 18.49 4.59
C ARG A 324 -6.19 17.91 3.24
N PHE A 325 -5.42 16.83 3.22
CA PHE A 325 -4.95 16.20 1.98
C PHE A 325 -6.13 15.71 1.13
N MET A 326 -7.15 15.15 1.77
CA MET A 326 -8.36 14.65 1.09
C MET A 326 -9.21 15.75 0.46
N GLN A 327 -9.02 17.04 0.79
CA GLN A 327 -9.71 18.14 0.11
C GLN A 327 -9.10 18.47 -1.26
N ASN A 328 -7.96 17.87 -1.60
CA ASN A 328 -7.27 18.19 -2.84
C ASN A 328 -8.03 17.63 -4.08
N PRO A 329 -8.38 18.47 -5.07
CA PRO A 329 -9.15 18.04 -6.24
C PRO A 329 -8.40 17.06 -7.15
N ASP A 330 -7.07 17.11 -7.20
CA ASP A 330 -6.25 16.17 -7.98
C ASP A 330 -6.26 14.79 -7.33
N VAL A 331 -6.15 14.74 -6.00
CA VAL A 331 -6.25 13.48 -5.23
C VAL A 331 -7.63 12.87 -5.39
N GLN A 332 -8.70 13.67 -5.27
CA GLN A 332 -10.08 13.19 -5.48
C GLN A 332 -10.28 12.63 -6.89
N ARG A 333 -9.75 13.30 -7.91
CA ARG A 333 -9.75 12.80 -9.30
C ARG A 333 -8.99 11.48 -9.42
N GLY A 334 -7.84 11.34 -8.76
CA GLY A 334 -7.06 10.11 -8.74
C GLY A 334 -7.82 8.93 -8.12
N LEU A 335 -8.40 9.14 -6.94
CA LEU A 335 -9.25 8.16 -6.25
C LEU A 335 -10.46 7.75 -7.09
N GLN A 336 -11.15 8.72 -7.71
CA GLN A 336 -12.28 8.45 -8.59
C GLN A 336 -11.87 7.60 -9.80
N ARG A 337 -10.72 7.88 -10.41
CA ARG A 337 -10.20 7.09 -11.55
C ARG A 337 -9.70 5.71 -11.16
N ALA A 338 -9.27 5.53 -9.91
CA ALA A 338 -9.01 4.22 -9.31
C ALA A 338 -10.30 3.51 -8.81
N ASN A 339 -11.49 4.08 -9.08
CA ASN A 339 -12.79 3.56 -8.69
C ASN A 339 -12.98 3.36 -7.18
N PHE A 340 -12.36 4.22 -6.37
CA PHE A 340 -12.68 4.32 -4.94
C PHE A 340 -14.07 4.91 -4.77
N LEU A 341 -14.89 4.22 -3.98
CA LEU A 341 -16.23 4.66 -3.61
C LEU A 341 -16.34 4.75 -2.09
N PRO A 342 -17.20 5.63 -1.55
CA PRO A 342 -17.55 5.61 -0.15
C PRO A 342 -18.07 4.23 0.29
N THR A 343 -17.67 3.78 1.47
CA THR A 343 -18.23 2.59 2.11
C THR A 343 -18.66 2.93 3.54
N THR A 344 -19.77 2.34 3.98
CA THR A 344 -20.34 2.51 5.33
C THR A 344 -20.19 1.27 6.19
N ASP A 345 -19.83 0.13 5.60
CA ASP A 345 -19.77 -1.16 6.29
C ASP A 345 -18.40 -1.82 6.07
N VAL A 346 -17.75 -2.22 7.18
CA VAL A 346 -16.58 -3.10 7.20
C VAL A 346 -17.06 -4.42 7.76
N ASN A 347 -17.02 -5.48 6.97
CA ASN A 347 -17.35 -6.82 7.46
C ASN A 347 -16.21 -7.31 8.37
N GLU A 348 -16.43 -7.20 9.68
CA GLU A 348 -15.70 -8.02 10.65
C GLU A 348 -15.90 -9.50 10.29
N THR A 349 -14.88 -10.32 10.52
CA THR A 349 -14.83 -11.76 10.22
C THR A 349 -15.92 -12.53 10.97
N LYS A 350 -17.16 -12.44 10.50
CA LYS A 350 -18.28 -13.29 10.90
C LYS A 350 -18.33 -14.48 9.95
N ILE A 351 -18.63 -15.65 10.50
CA ILE A 351 -19.03 -16.82 9.70
C ILE A 351 -20.24 -16.39 8.88
N PRO A 352 -20.24 -16.59 7.55
CA PRO A 352 -21.38 -16.21 6.72
C PRO A 352 -22.67 -16.85 7.24
N SER A 353 -23.70 -16.02 7.45
CA SER A 353 -25.03 -16.51 7.81
C SER A 353 -25.77 -17.11 6.62
N GLU A 354 -25.35 -16.82 5.38
CA GLU A 354 -26.06 -17.17 4.16
C GLU A 354 -25.15 -17.78 3.08
N PHE A 355 -25.76 -18.59 2.22
CA PHE A 355 -25.13 -19.06 0.98
C PHE A 355 -25.04 -17.92 -0.02
N GLY A 356 -23.90 -17.79 -0.70
CA GLY A 356 -23.68 -16.69 -1.63
C GLY A 356 -22.62 -17.00 -2.66
N LEU A 357 -22.81 -16.46 -3.87
CA LEU A 357 -21.82 -16.45 -4.94
C LEU A 357 -21.53 -15.00 -5.36
N ASP A 358 -20.28 -14.60 -5.13
CA ASP A 358 -19.80 -13.26 -5.43
C ASP A 358 -19.47 -13.09 -6.90
N GLN A 359 -19.42 -11.84 -7.36
CA GLN A 359 -18.87 -11.50 -8.66
C GLN A 359 -17.36 -11.80 -8.65
N ASN A 360 -16.84 -12.50 -9.66
CA ASN A 360 -15.41 -12.82 -9.78
C ASN A 360 -14.59 -11.53 -9.87
N TYR A 361 -13.38 -11.55 -9.33
CA TYR A 361 -12.45 -10.42 -9.39
C TYR A 361 -11.04 -10.87 -9.85
N PRO A 362 -10.41 -10.14 -10.80
CA PRO A 362 -10.96 -9.02 -11.56
C PRO A 362 -12.07 -9.46 -12.54
N ASN A 363 -12.88 -8.53 -13.05
CA ASN A 363 -13.80 -8.77 -14.17
C ASN A 363 -14.03 -7.48 -14.99
N PRO A 364 -13.63 -7.41 -16.28
CA PRO A 364 -12.99 -8.45 -17.07
C PRO A 364 -11.64 -8.91 -16.49
N PHE A 365 -11.23 -10.14 -16.79
CA PHE A 365 -9.98 -10.72 -16.30
C PHE A 365 -9.07 -11.19 -17.45
N ASN A 366 -7.77 -11.31 -17.16
CA ASN A 366 -6.76 -11.78 -18.12
C ASN A 366 -5.52 -12.37 -17.42
N PRO A 367 -5.17 -13.65 -17.65
CA PRO A 367 -6.07 -14.77 -17.95
C PRO A 367 -6.67 -15.36 -16.67
N SER A 368 -6.36 -14.82 -15.50
CA SER A 368 -6.74 -15.38 -14.19
C SER A 368 -7.69 -14.49 -13.41
N THR A 369 -8.62 -15.11 -12.69
CA THR A 369 -9.56 -14.46 -11.75
C THR A 369 -9.72 -15.30 -10.50
N ARG A 370 -10.23 -14.68 -9.43
CA ARG A 370 -10.69 -15.36 -8.22
C ARG A 370 -12.22 -15.34 -8.13
N ILE A 371 -12.79 -16.41 -7.60
CA ILE A 371 -14.24 -16.56 -7.38
C ILE A 371 -14.47 -16.87 -5.91
N ARG A 372 -15.20 -15.97 -5.22
CA ARG A 372 -15.62 -16.16 -3.83
C ARG A 372 -17.04 -16.70 -3.72
N PHE A 373 -17.23 -17.53 -2.71
CA PHE A 373 -18.52 -18.01 -2.31
C PHE A 373 -18.59 -18.28 -0.81
N SER A 374 -19.79 -18.26 -0.26
CA SER A 374 -20.06 -18.59 1.13
C SER A 374 -20.99 -19.79 1.26
N ILE A 375 -20.73 -20.61 2.27
CA ILE A 375 -21.57 -21.71 2.72
C ILE A 375 -22.17 -21.26 4.05
N GLY A 376 -23.45 -20.88 4.03
CA GLY A 376 -24.17 -20.39 5.20
C GLY A 376 -24.54 -21.52 6.16
N SER A 377 -24.66 -21.21 7.45
CA SER A 377 -25.18 -22.16 8.44
C SER A 377 -26.71 -22.17 8.43
N ARG A 378 -27.34 -23.32 8.15
CA ARG A 378 -28.81 -23.46 8.19
C ARG A 378 -29.39 -23.23 9.59
N ASN A 379 -28.60 -23.42 10.65
CA ASN A 379 -29.05 -23.46 12.05
C ASN A 379 -28.23 -22.58 13.01
N GLY A 380 -27.29 -21.76 12.52
CA GLY A 380 -26.36 -20.97 13.34
C GLY A 380 -25.32 -21.78 14.12
N ARG A 381 -25.21 -23.10 13.90
CA ARG A 381 -24.20 -23.97 14.50
C ARG A 381 -23.05 -24.22 13.51
N GLY A 382 -21.82 -24.15 14.00
CA GLY A 382 -20.61 -24.45 13.22
C GLY A 382 -20.39 -25.96 13.05
N GLY A 383 -19.79 -26.37 11.93
CA GLY A 383 -19.34 -27.75 11.69
C GLY A 383 -20.22 -28.61 10.78
N GLU A 384 -21.37 -28.11 10.30
CA GLU A 384 -22.11 -28.77 9.22
C GLU A 384 -21.34 -28.62 7.89
N SER A 385 -21.27 -29.69 7.09
CA SER A 385 -20.65 -29.69 5.76
C SER A 385 -21.70 -29.91 4.69
N GLU A 386 -21.58 -29.17 3.59
CA GLU A 386 -22.48 -29.24 2.44
C GLU A 386 -21.72 -29.69 1.20
N LYS A 387 -22.37 -30.49 0.35
CA LYS A 387 -21.79 -30.87 -0.94
C LYS A 387 -21.86 -29.65 -1.87
N VAL A 388 -20.69 -29.12 -2.23
CA VAL A 388 -20.56 -27.93 -3.06
C VAL A 388 -20.00 -28.29 -4.44
N THR A 389 -20.62 -27.72 -5.46
CA THR A 389 -20.07 -27.73 -6.83
C THR A 389 -19.97 -26.30 -7.36
N LEU A 390 -18.81 -25.95 -7.89
CA LEU A 390 -18.57 -24.70 -8.61
C LEU A 390 -18.02 -25.04 -9.99
N LYS A 391 -18.78 -24.69 -11.03
CA LYS A 391 -18.48 -25.04 -12.43
C LYS A 391 -18.54 -23.82 -13.33
N VAL A 392 -17.74 -23.83 -14.39
CA VAL A 392 -17.67 -22.80 -15.42
C VAL A 392 -18.27 -23.33 -16.72
N TYR A 393 -19.04 -22.50 -17.40
CA TYR A 393 -19.75 -22.79 -18.64
C TYR A 393 -19.49 -21.72 -19.70
N ASP A 394 -19.49 -22.11 -20.97
CA ASP A 394 -19.52 -21.18 -22.09
C ASP A 394 -20.93 -20.63 -22.36
N VAL A 395 -21.07 -19.74 -23.35
CA VAL A 395 -22.37 -19.14 -23.73
C VAL A 395 -23.40 -20.15 -24.26
N LEU A 396 -22.96 -21.36 -24.66
CA LEU A 396 -23.83 -22.44 -25.11
C LEU A 396 -24.25 -23.36 -23.95
N GLY A 397 -23.80 -23.07 -22.73
CA GLY A 397 -24.06 -23.88 -21.54
C GLY A 397 -23.20 -25.14 -21.45
N ARG A 398 -22.14 -25.27 -22.26
CA ARG A 398 -21.19 -26.39 -22.15
C ARG A 398 -20.26 -26.14 -20.98
N GLU A 399 -20.10 -27.14 -20.12
CA GLU A 399 -19.12 -27.09 -19.03
C GLU A 399 -17.69 -27.05 -19.60
N VAL A 400 -16.91 -26.05 -19.19
CA VAL A 400 -15.51 -25.88 -19.61
C VAL A 400 -14.53 -26.08 -18.46
N ALA A 401 -14.98 -26.01 -17.20
CA ALA A 401 -14.18 -26.36 -16.03
C ALA A 401 -15.06 -26.71 -14.82
N THR A 402 -14.59 -27.64 -13.98
CA THR A 402 -15.07 -27.83 -12.61
C THR A 402 -14.00 -27.33 -11.65
N LEU A 403 -14.33 -26.32 -10.83
CA LEU A 403 -13.39 -25.68 -9.90
C LEU A 403 -13.49 -26.26 -8.49
N VAL A 404 -14.71 -26.63 -8.07
CA VAL A 404 -14.98 -27.25 -6.76
C VAL A 404 -15.97 -28.38 -6.97
N ASN A 405 -15.73 -29.54 -6.34
CA ASN A 405 -16.67 -30.65 -6.29
C ASN A 405 -16.43 -31.53 -5.04
N GLU A 406 -16.63 -30.96 -3.87
CA GLU A 406 -16.32 -31.60 -2.58
C GLU A 406 -17.31 -31.19 -1.49
N SER A 407 -17.26 -31.87 -0.34
CA SER A 407 -18.05 -31.48 0.83
C SER A 407 -17.26 -30.48 1.65
N GLN A 408 -17.81 -29.30 1.90
CA GLN A 408 -17.11 -28.22 2.59
C GLN A 408 -17.90 -27.76 3.81
N PRO A 409 -17.23 -27.47 4.95
CA PRO A 409 -17.90 -26.94 6.14
C PRO A 409 -18.47 -25.54 5.90
N ASN A 410 -19.35 -25.07 6.79
CA ASN A 410 -19.80 -23.66 6.73
C ASN A 410 -18.60 -22.70 6.81
N GLY A 411 -18.56 -21.72 5.92
CA GLY A 411 -17.41 -20.83 5.79
C GLY A 411 -17.43 -19.97 4.53
N ALA A 412 -16.43 -19.09 4.41
CA ALA A 412 -16.16 -18.33 3.21
C ALA A 412 -14.97 -18.97 2.47
N TYR A 413 -15.12 -19.14 1.15
CA TYR A 413 -14.18 -19.82 0.28
C TYR A 413 -13.82 -18.93 -0.91
N GLU A 414 -12.62 -19.14 -1.45
CA GLU A 414 -12.14 -18.51 -2.68
C GLU A 414 -11.40 -19.55 -3.50
N VAL A 415 -11.61 -19.55 -4.82
CA VAL A 415 -10.89 -20.42 -5.75
C VAL A 415 -10.33 -19.61 -6.91
N ASP A 416 -9.10 -19.94 -7.33
CA ASP A 416 -8.47 -19.39 -8.52
C ASP A 416 -8.99 -20.08 -9.78
N PHE A 417 -9.24 -19.29 -10.82
CA PHE A 417 -9.56 -19.77 -12.16
C PHE A 417 -8.60 -19.19 -13.18
N ASN A 418 -7.78 -20.03 -13.78
CA ASN A 418 -6.87 -19.67 -14.86
C ASN A 418 -7.46 -20.12 -16.22
N ALA A 419 -7.81 -19.14 -17.05
CA ALA A 419 -8.42 -19.34 -18.36
C ALA A 419 -7.42 -19.21 -19.53
N SER A 420 -6.13 -19.48 -19.29
CA SER A 420 -5.08 -19.40 -20.33
C SER A 420 -5.34 -20.32 -21.54
N ASN A 421 -6.17 -21.34 -21.40
CA ASN A 421 -6.54 -22.26 -22.49
C ASN A 421 -7.92 -21.94 -23.12
N LEU A 422 -8.58 -20.84 -22.74
CA LEU A 422 -9.90 -20.47 -23.24
C LEU A 422 -9.86 -19.20 -24.12
N PRO A 423 -10.67 -19.10 -25.18
CA PRO A 423 -10.75 -17.89 -26.00
C PRO A 423 -11.37 -16.71 -25.24
N SER A 424 -11.00 -15.47 -25.60
CA SER A 424 -11.67 -14.27 -25.06
C SER A 424 -13.17 -14.33 -25.31
N GLY A 425 -13.97 -13.95 -24.32
CA GLY A 425 -15.42 -14.07 -24.41
C GLY A 425 -16.13 -14.02 -23.07
N VAL A 426 -17.45 -14.23 -23.13
CA VAL A 426 -18.32 -14.30 -21.96
C VAL A 426 -18.41 -15.75 -21.47
N TYR A 427 -18.25 -15.92 -20.16
CA TYR A 427 -18.42 -17.19 -19.47
C TYR A 427 -19.38 -17.04 -18.31
N TYR A 428 -19.94 -18.15 -17.86
CA TYR A 428 -20.81 -18.20 -16.68
C TYR A 428 -20.21 -19.17 -15.67
N TYR A 429 -20.32 -18.84 -14.39
CA TYR A 429 -19.96 -19.78 -13.33
C TYR A 429 -21.13 -19.95 -12.38
N ARG A 430 -21.33 -21.19 -11.93
CA ARG A 430 -22.48 -21.58 -11.11
C ARG A 430 -22.02 -22.31 -9.86
N LEU A 431 -22.46 -21.81 -8.72
CA LEU A 431 -22.36 -22.50 -7.43
C LEU A 431 -23.64 -23.29 -7.19
N THR A 432 -23.52 -24.53 -6.76
CA THR A 432 -24.63 -25.34 -6.24
C THR A 432 -24.23 -25.95 -4.91
N ALA A 433 -25.04 -25.74 -3.87
CA ALA A 433 -24.85 -26.26 -2.52
C ALA A 433 -26.21 -26.65 -1.93
N GLY A 434 -26.50 -27.95 -1.83
CA GLY A 434 -27.83 -28.44 -1.46
C GLY A 434 -28.92 -27.92 -2.40
N SER A 435 -29.88 -27.16 -1.87
CA SER A 435 -30.96 -26.51 -2.64
C SER A 435 -30.58 -25.13 -3.20
N PHE A 436 -29.44 -24.57 -2.81
CA PHE A 436 -28.97 -23.28 -3.30
C PHE A 436 -28.32 -23.44 -4.67
N SER A 437 -28.69 -22.59 -5.63
CA SER A 437 -27.98 -22.45 -6.89
C SER A 437 -27.94 -20.99 -7.33
N GLN A 438 -26.75 -20.48 -7.64
CA GLN A 438 -26.56 -19.11 -8.13
C GLN A 438 -25.59 -19.13 -9.31
N THR A 439 -25.89 -18.34 -10.35
CA THR A 439 -25.04 -18.19 -11.54
C THR A 439 -24.63 -16.73 -11.70
N ARG A 440 -23.38 -16.50 -12.07
CA ARG A 440 -22.82 -15.17 -12.36
C ARG A 440 -22.10 -15.19 -13.71
N LYS A 441 -21.94 -14.01 -14.30
CA LYS A 441 -21.28 -13.79 -15.61
C LYS A 441 -19.86 -13.27 -15.38
N MET A 442 -18.88 -13.76 -16.13
CA MET A 442 -17.52 -13.22 -16.18
C MET A 442 -17.06 -13.00 -17.61
N ILE A 443 -16.11 -12.10 -17.82
CA ILE A 443 -15.62 -11.70 -19.13
C ILE A 443 -14.11 -11.92 -19.16
N LEU A 444 -13.64 -12.81 -20.04
CA LEU A 444 -12.21 -12.97 -20.35
C LEU A 444 -11.85 -12.01 -21.48
N ALA A 445 -10.95 -11.08 -21.21
CA ALA A 445 -10.51 -10.06 -22.18
C ALA A 445 -8.97 -10.08 -22.28
N ARG A 446 -8.46 -10.72 -23.32
CA ARG A 446 -7.01 -10.79 -23.59
C ARG A 446 -6.46 -9.54 -24.25
#